data_AF-A0A3P1WPT5-F1
#
_entry.id   AF-A0A3P1WPT5-F1
#
_cell.length_a   1.000
_cell.length_b   1.000
_cell.length_c   1.000
_cell.angle_alpha   90.00
_cell.angle_beta   90.00
_cell.angle_gamma   90.00
#
_symmetry.space_group_name_H-M   'P 1'
#
loop_
_entity.id
_entity.type
_entity.pdbx_description
1 polymer ?
#
loop_
_entity_poly.entity_id
_entity_poly.type
_entity_poly.pdbx_seq_one_letter_code
_entity_poly.pdbx_strand_id
1 'polypeptide(L)'
;MTTLDLATAFAPVTLTVAALVLLLGGIAAARLGWKAHTEPIPHFVAQYRGFSCPLLSLFYGGLSILCLVIFPVHLILPDWVGGIISLIHLPSLVIFFLGYLIWFPRLLLPRWYRRAVKAGVPRHDPLAMGAFKALPISEQR
;
A
#
# COMPACT_ATOMS: atom_id res chain seq x y z
N MET A 1 -21.01 27.36 30.07
CA MET A 1 -20.38 26.29 29.28
C MET A 1 -18.97 26.76 28.97
N THR A 2 -17.97 26.10 29.54
CA THR A 2 -16.56 26.45 29.38
C THR A 2 -16.02 25.91 28.05
N THR A 3 -14.88 26.41 27.57
CA THR A 3 -14.22 25.91 26.36
C THR A 3 -13.86 24.43 26.44
N LEU A 4 -13.63 23.91 27.66
CA LEU A 4 -13.38 22.49 27.94
C LEU A 4 -14.64 21.62 27.74
N ASP A 5 -15.82 22.16 28.06
CA ASP A 5 -17.11 21.48 27.86
C ASP A 5 -17.47 21.36 26.38
N LEU A 6 -17.12 22.36 25.56
CA LEU A 6 -17.25 22.26 24.10
C LEU A 6 -16.28 21.21 23.53
N ALA A 7 -15.01 21.23 23.92
CA ALA A 7 -14.01 20.31 23.39
C ALA A 7 -14.35 18.84 23.67
N THR A 8 -14.83 18.53 24.88
CA THR A 8 -15.25 17.17 25.26
C THR A 8 -16.52 16.72 24.53
N ALA A 9 -17.46 17.64 24.26
CA ALA A 9 -18.67 17.33 23.49
C ALA A 9 -18.38 17.03 22.01
N PHE A 10 -17.40 17.70 21.39
CA PHE A 10 -17.06 17.49 19.98
C PHE A 10 -16.02 16.38 19.73
N ALA A 11 -15.17 16.06 20.73
CA ALA A 11 -14.16 15.01 20.63
C ALA A 11 -14.67 13.68 20.02
N PRO A 12 -15.78 13.07 20.46
CA PRO A 12 -16.24 11.80 19.88
C PRO A 12 -16.66 11.93 18.41
N VAL A 13 -17.28 13.05 18.04
CA VAL A 13 -17.66 13.33 16.64
C VAL A 13 -16.42 13.50 15.78
N THR A 14 -15.45 14.28 16.23
CA THR A 14 -14.18 14.49 15.52
C THR A 14 -13.42 13.17 15.33
N LEU A 15 -13.31 12.34 16.36
CA LEU A 15 -12.65 11.04 16.27
C LEU A 15 -13.37 10.09 15.31
N THR A 16 -14.71 10.09 15.33
CA THR A 16 -15.52 9.26 14.42
C THR A 16 -15.33 9.67 12.96
N VAL A 17 -15.37 10.97 12.69
CA VAL A 17 -15.14 11.51 11.33
C VAL A 17 -13.71 11.21 10.87
N ALA A 18 -12.71 11.42 11.73
CA ALA A 18 -11.32 11.11 11.42
C ALA A 18 -11.12 9.62 11.11
N ALA A 19 -11.71 8.73 11.92
CA ALA A 19 -11.66 7.28 11.70
C ALA A 19 -12.31 6.89 10.37
N LEU A 20 -13.45 7.49 10.00
CA LEU A 20 -14.12 7.24 8.73
C LEU A 20 -13.26 7.71 7.54
N VAL A 21 -12.68 8.90 7.62
CA VAL A 21 -11.78 9.44 6.59
C VAL A 21 -10.56 8.53 6.42
N LEU A 22 -9.94 8.12 7.51
CA LEU A 22 -8.80 7.19 7.48
C LEU A 22 -9.20 5.82 6.94
N LEU A 23 -10.37 5.29 7.30
CA LEU A 23 -10.87 4.03 6.79
C LEU A 23 -11.05 4.08 5.27
N LEU A 24 -11.79 5.07 4.78
CA LEU A 24 -12.05 5.23 3.34
C LEU A 24 -10.75 5.51 2.57
N GLY A 25 -9.89 6.38 3.10
CA GLY A 25 -8.58 6.69 2.52
C GLY A 25 -7.66 5.48 2.48
N GLY A 26 -7.62 4.70 3.56
CA GLY A 26 -6.85 3.46 3.66
C GLY A 26 -7.32 2.40 2.65
N ILE A 27 -8.65 2.21 2.52
CA ILE A 27 -9.23 1.33 1.50
C ILE A 27 -8.84 1.82 0.10
N ALA A 28 -9.01 3.11 -0.19
CA ALA A 28 -8.71 3.67 -1.51
C ALA A 28 -7.21 3.51 -1.86
N ALA A 29 -6.30 3.84 -0.94
CA ALA A 29 -4.86 3.69 -1.14
C ALA A 29 -4.47 2.22 -1.37
N ALA A 30 -5.01 1.29 -0.56
CA ALA A 30 -4.78 -0.14 -0.74
C ALA A 30 -5.29 -0.62 -2.10
N ARG A 31 -6.48 -0.19 -2.53
CA ARG A 31 -7.05 -0.56 -3.84
C ARG A 31 -6.22 -0.01 -5.00
N LEU A 32 -5.75 1.24 -4.92
CA LEU A 32 -4.91 1.85 -5.95
C LEU A 32 -3.57 1.12 -6.08
N GLY A 33 -2.89 0.85 -4.96
CA GLY A 33 -1.64 0.10 -4.98
C GLY A 33 -1.84 -1.33 -5.47
N TRP A 34 -2.91 -2.01 -5.04
CA TRP A 34 -3.26 -3.35 -5.53
C TRP A 34 -3.51 -3.38 -7.03
N LYS A 35 -4.25 -2.39 -7.55
CA LYS A 35 -4.49 -2.24 -9.00
C LYS A 35 -3.16 -2.10 -9.74
N ALA A 36 -2.22 -1.29 -9.25
CA ALA A 36 -0.91 -1.13 -9.87
C ALA A 36 -0.08 -2.43 -9.89
N HIS A 37 -0.22 -3.30 -8.89
CA HIS A 37 0.42 -4.62 -8.90
C HIS A 37 -0.22 -5.59 -9.91
N THR A 38 -1.52 -5.47 -10.17
CA THR A 38 -2.32 -6.48 -10.87
C THR A 38 -2.71 -6.11 -12.29
N GLU A 39 -2.74 -4.83 -12.64
CA GLU A 39 -3.22 -4.31 -13.93
C GLU A 39 -2.53 -4.94 -15.15
N PRO A 40 -3.26 -5.25 -16.24
CA PRO A 40 -2.68 -5.90 -17.42
C PRO A 40 -1.52 -5.11 -18.03
N ILE A 41 -1.71 -3.80 -18.17
CA ILE A 41 -0.68 -2.85 -18.60
C ILE A 41 -0.10 -2.21 -17.32
N PRO A 42 1.14 -2.54 -16.92
CA PRO A 42 1.75 -2.06 -15.68
C PRO A 42 2.21 -0.60 -15.82
N HIS A 43 1.35 0.37 -15.49
CA HIS A 43 1.68 1.79 -15.58
C HIS A 43 2.78 2.21 -14.60
N PHE A 44 2.92 1.51 -13.48
CA PHE A 44 3.96 1.84 -12.50
C PHE A 44 5.38 1.77 -13.09
N VAL A 45 5.61 1.00 -14.16
CA VAL A 45 6.95 0.90 -14.78
C VAL A 45 7.39 2.17 -15.51
N ALA A 46 6.45 3.02 -15.91
CA ALA A 46 6.77 4.34 -16.46
C ALA A 46 7.44 5.24 -15.39
N GLN A 47 7.06 5.05 -14.13
CA GLN A 47 7.56 5.85 -13.00
C GLN A 47 8.71 5.17 -12.26
N TYR A 48 8.78 3.84 -12.29
CA TYR A 48 9.77 3.09 -11.53
C TYR A 48 11.13 3.03 -12.23
N ARG A 49 12.06 3.89 -11.80
CA ARG A 49 13.47 3.93 -12.26
C ARG A 49 14.44 3.10 -11.41
N GLY A 50 13.92 2.22 -10.55
CA GLY A 50 14.71 1.47 -9.57
C GLY A 50 14.95 2.22 -8.25
N PHE A 51 14.31 3.37 -8.07
CA PHE A 51 14.28 4.21 -6.86
C PHE A 51 12.88 4.14 -6.22
N SER A 52 12.28 5.27 -5.83
CA SER A 52 10.94 5.31 -5.28
C SER A 52 9.87 4.89 -6.29
N CYS A 53 8.76 4.34 -5.78
CA CYS A 53 7.56 4.06 -6.55
C CYS A 53 6.34 4.38 -5.68
N PRO A 54 5.87 5.64 -5.68
CA PRO A 54 4.73 6.05 -4.87
C PRO A 54 3.50 5.16 -5.10
N LEU A 55 3.21 4.84 -6.36
CA LEU A 55 2.03 4.07 -6.75
C LEU A 55 1.99 2.66 -6.13
N LEU A 56 3.10 1.92 -6.14
CA LEU A 56 3.18 0.61 -5.48
C LEU A 56 3.20 0.73 -3.96
N SER A 57 3.82 1.80 -3.44
CA SER A 57 3.92 2.04 -2.00
C SER A 57 2.55 2.29 -1.36
N LEU A 58 1.61 2.89 -2.09
CA LEU A 58 0.24 3.14 -1.62
C LEU A 58 -0.45 1.88 -1.08
N PHE A 59 -0.13 0.69 -1.59
CA PHE A 59 -0.68 -0.55 -1.06
C PHE A 59 -0.35 -0.71 0.43
N TYR A 60 0.93 -0.56 0.78
CA TYR A 60 1.42 -0.69 2.14
C TYR A 60 0.99 0.48 3.03
N GLY A 61 0.89 1.69 2.47
CA GLY A 61 0.33 2.85 3.17
C GLY A 61 -1.13 2.61 3.56
N GLY A 62 -1.94 2.11 2.63
CA GLY A 62 -3.32 1.72 2.88
C GLY A 62 -3.45 0.64 3.95
N LEU A 63 -2.65 -0.43 3.86
CA LEU A 63 -2.63 -1.47 4.90
C LEU A 63 -2.28 -0.91 6.28
N SER A 64 -1.26 -0.06 6.36
CA SER A 64 -0.85 0.56 7.61
C SER A 64 -1.96 1.40 8.24
N ILE A 65 -2.66 2.22 7.44
CA ILE A 65 -3.79 3.04 7.89
C ILE A 65 -4.96 2.16 8.35
N LEU A 66 -5.28 1.10 7.63
CA LEU A 66 -6.35 0.18 8.02
C LEU A 66 -6.04 -0.52 9.33
N CYS A 67 -4.79 -0.96 9.52
CA CYS A 67 -4.35 -1.50 10.80
C CYS A 67 -4.48 -0.47 11.94
N LEU A 68 -4.15 0.81 11.70
CA LEU A 68 -4.31 1.87 12.70
C LEU A 68 -5.78 2.07 13.10
N VAL A 69 -6.70 2.07 12.14
CA VAL A 69 -8.14 2.22 12.39
C VAL A 69 -8.70 1.02 13.17
N ILE A 70 -8.25 -0.19 12.85
CA ILE A 70 -8.73 -1.43 13.48
C ILE A 70 -8.02 -1.70 14.81
N PHE A 71 -6.85 -1.11 15.05
CA PHE A 71 -6.04 -1.37 16.24
C PHE A 71 -6.84 -1.32 17.55
N PRO A 72 -7.71 -0.33 17.83
CA PRO A 72 -8.47 -0.27 19.09
C PRO A 72 -9.35 -1.50 19.37
N VAL A 73 -9.65 -2.34 18.38
CA VAL A 73 -10.39 -3.60 18.58
C VAL A 73 -9.63 -4.57 19.50
N HIS A 74 -8.30 -4.46 19.64
CA HIS A 74 -7.55 -5.26 20.62
C HIS A 74 -7.97 -4.97 22.07
N LEU A 75 -8.59 -3.83 22.36
CA LEU A 75 -9.06 -3.49 23.72
C LEU A 75 -10.23 -4.39 24.18
N ILE A 76 -10.90 -5.06 23.25
CA ILE A 76 -12.02 -5.98 23.51
C ILE A 76 -11.72 -7.41 23.07
N LEU A 77 -10.50 -7.67 22.61
CA LEU A 77 -10.02 -8.97 22.13
C LEU A 77 -8.76 -9.38 22.89
N PRO A 78 -8.30 -10.63 22.78
CA PRO A 78 -7.03 -11.03 23.38
C PRO A 78 -5.83 -10.24 22.82
N ASP A 79 -4.82 -10.01 23.66
CA ASP A 79 -3.63 -9.19 23.34
C ASP A 79 -2.88 -9.65 22.07
N TRP A 80 -2.90 -10.94 21.75
CA TRP A 80 -2.26 -11.46 20.55
C TRP A 80 -2.85 -10.86 19.26
N VAL A 81 -4.11 -10.42 19.27
CA VAL A 81 -4.74 -9.71 18.15
C VAL A 81 -4.04 -8.38 17.89
N GLY A 82 -3.79 -7.60 18.95
CA GLY A 82 -2.99 -6.36 18.85
C GLY A 82 -1.57 -6.64 18.35
N GLY A 83 -0.98 -7.76 18.77
CA GLY A 83 0.29 -8.25 18.27
C GLY A 83 0.30 -8.48 16.75
N ILE A 84 -0.69 -9.20 16.22
CA ILE A 84 -0.82 -9.45 14.77
C ILE A 84 -1.04 -8.14 13.99
N ILE A 85 -1.91 -7.25 14.48
CA ILE A 85 -2.16 -5.96 13.83
C ILE A 85 -0.85 -5.16 13.76
N SER A 86 -0.08 -5.13 14.85
CA SER A 86 1.22 -4.43 14.91
C SER A 86 2.26 -5.05 13.97
N LEU A 87 2.30 -6.38 13.86
CA LEU A 87 3.18 -7.11 12.95
C LEU A 87 2.89 -6.82 11.47
N ILE A 88 1.67 -6.42 11.12
CA ILE A 88 1.32 -5.98 9.76
C ILE A 88 1.57 -4.48 9.61
N HIS A 89 1.15 -3.68 10.60
CA HIS A 89 1.23 -2.23 10.58
C HIS A 89 2.66 -1.72 10.41
N LEU A 90 3.57 -2.12 11.31
CA LEU A 90 4.94 -1.59 11.36
C LEU A 90 5.73 -1.83 10.07
N PRO A 91 5.84 -3.06 9.53
CA PRO A 91 6.55 -3.25 8.27
C PRO A 91 5.85 -2.56 7.10
N SER A 92 4.51 -2.51 7.08
CA SER A 92 3.78 -1.80 6.02
C SER A 92 4.07 -0.29 6.05
N LEU A 93 4.12 0.30 7.25
CA LEU A 93 4.48 1.71 7.44
C LEU A 93 5.90 1.99 6.95
N VAL A 94 6.86 1.14 7.33
CA VAL A 94 8.27 1.26 6.89
C VAL A 94 8.38 1.12 5.37
N ILE A 95 7.75 0.11 4.78
CA ILE A 95 7.75 -0.11 3.33
C ILE A 95 7.10 1.07 2.60
N PHE A 96 5.99 1.60 3.13
CA PHE A 96 5.32 2.77 2.56
C PHE A 96 6.26 3.97 2.49
N PHE A 97 6.84 4.39 3.62
CA PHE A 97 7.70 5.57 3.62
C PHE A 97 8.98 5.35 2.81
N LEU A 98 9.61 4.19 2.96
CA LEU A 98 10.80 3.85 2.20
C LEU A 98 10.50 3.88 0.70
N GLY A 99 9.43 3.20 0.27
CA GLY A 99 9.02 3.11 -1.14
C GLY A 99 8.51 4.41 -1.75
N TYR A 100 7.84 5.23 -0.95
CA TYR A 100 7.27 6.50 -1.41
C TYR A 100 8.35 7.57 -1.54
N LEU A 101 9.30 7.65 -0.60
CA LEU A 101 10.26 8.75 -0.51
C LEU A 101 11.65 8.42 -1.07
N ILE A 102 12.15 7.20 -0.83
CA ILE A 102 13.58 6.88 -1.04
C ILE A 102 13.74 5.81 -2.12
N TRP A 103 13.22 4.62 -1.88
CA TRP A 103 13.47 3.43 -2.66
C TRP A 103 12.40 2.35 -2.44
N PHE A 104 11.75 1.89 -3.50
CA PHE A 104 10.83 0.75 -3.40
C PHE A 104 11.59 -0.56 -3.59
N PRO A 105 11.56 -1.48 -2.59
CA PRO A 105 12.33 -2.72 -2.64
C PRO A 105 11.99 -3.59 -3.84
N ARG A 106 13.01 -3.97 -4.61
CA ARG A 106 12.85 -4.84 -5.81
C ARG A 106 12.25 -6.21 -5.49
N LEU A 107 12.36 -6.68 -4.24
CA LEU A 107 11.77 -7.95 -3.81
C LEU A 107 10.24 -7.91 -3.78
N LEU A 108 9.65 -6.73 -3.59
CA LEU A 108 8.20 -6.51 -3.53
C LEU A 108 7.59 -6.26 -4.91
N LEU A 109 8.42 -6.14 -5.95
CA LEU A 109 7.93 -6.08 -7.32
C LEU A 109 7.32 -7.42 -7.72
N PRO A 110 6.30 -7.39 -8.60
CA PRO A 110 5.73 -8.61 -9.15
C PRO A 110 6.81 -9.53 -9.76
N ARG A 111 6.70 -10.84 -9.52
CA ARG A 111 7.72 -11.81 -9.98
C ARG A 111 7.95 -11.77 -11.50
N TRP A 112 6.92 -11.48 -12.28
CA TRP A 112 7.01 -11.32 -13.74
C TRP A 112 7.93 -10.17 -14.15
N TYR A 113 8.02 -9.09 -13.37
CA TYR A 113 8.87 -7.92 -13.70
C TYR A 113 10.34 -8.31 -13.77
N ARG A 114 10.81 -9.14 -12.83
CA ARG A 114 12.19 -9.65 -12.85
C ARG A 114 12.47 -10.52 -14.08
N ARG A 115 11.48 -11.31 -14.52
CA ARG A 115 11.60 -12.13 -15.74
C ARG A 115 11.64 -11.26 -16.99
N ALA A 116 10.78 -10.25 -17.09
CA ALA A 116 10.76 -9.30 -18.20
C ALA A 116 12.09 -8.56 -18.36
N VAL A 117 12.65 -8.08 -17.24
CA VAL A 117 13.96 -7.42 -17.23
C VAL A 117 15.08 -8.36 -17.68
N LYS A 118 15.02 -9.65 -17.30
CA LYS A 118 15.99 -10.66 -17.71
C LYS A 118 15.88 -10.99 -19.21
N ALA A 119 14.65 -11.00 -19.73
CA ALA A 119 14.35 -11.18 -21.16
C ALA A 119 14.70 -9.95 -22.02
N GLY A 120 15.21 -8.87 -21.43
CA GLY A 120 15.60 -7.66 -22.16
C GLY A 120 14.45 -6.72 -22.51
N VAL A 121 13.26 -6.90 -21.95
CA VAL A 121 12.11 -6.03 -22.21
C VAL A 121 12.42 -4.60 -21.72
N PRO A 122 12.13 -3.55 -22.53
CA PRO A 122 12.33 -2.16 -22.14
C PRO A 122 11.65 -1.83 -20.80
N ARG A 123 12.45 -1.36 -19.82
CA ARG A 123 12.01 -1.24 -18.42
C ARG A 123 10.98 -0.16 -18.15
N HIS A 124 10.90 0.84 -19.03
CA HIS A 124 10.07 2.03 -18.87
C HIS A 124 8.93 2.11 -19.88
N ASP A 125 8.73 1.05 -20.66
CA ASP A 125 7.62 0.95 -21.61
C ASP A 125 6.50 0.06 -21.01
N PRO A 126 5.38 0.66 -20.56
CA PRO A 126 4.25 -0.09 -20.03
C PRO A 126 3.64 -1.07 -21.04
N LEU A 127 3.65 -0.75 -22.33
CA LEU A 127 3.04 -1.59 -23.35
C LEU A 127 3.90 -2.83 -23.61
N ALA A 128 5.22 -2.67 -23.75
CA ALA A 128 6.14 -3.80 -23.89
C ALA A 128 6.13 -4.70 -22.65
N MET A 129 6.13 -4.10 -21.45
CA MET A 129 6.01 -4.85 -20.19
C MET A 129 4.66 -5.55 -20.04
N GLY A 130 3.58 -4.92 -20.47
CA GLY A 130 2.24 -5.51 -20.48
C GLY A 130 2.12 -6.69 -21.44
N ALA A 131 2.68 -6.56 -22.65
CA ALA A 131 2.73 -7.64 -23.63
C ALA A 131 3.51 -8.86 -23.08
N PHE A 132 4.67 -8.64 -22.44
CA PHE A 132 5.43 -9.72 -21.79
C PHE A 132 4.65 -10.35 -20.63
N LYS A 133 3.97 -9.54 -19.81
CA LYS A 133 3.16 -10.02 -18.68
C LYS A 133 2.01 -10.93 -19.14
N ALA A 134 1.47 -10.69 -20.33
CA ALA A 134 0.38 -11.47 -20.92
C ALA A 134 0.82 -12.86 -21.43
N LEU A 135 2.12 -13.09 -21.62
CA LEU A 135 2.64 -14.40 -22.06
C LEU A 135 2.37 -15.50 -21.02
N PRO A 136 2.18 -16.76 -21.44
CA PRO A 136 2.17 -17.91 -20.55
C PRO A 136 3.44 -17.97 -19.68
N ILE A 137 3.32 -18.45 -18.44
CA ILE A 137 4.45 -18.51 -17.50
C ILE A 137 5.63 -19.33 -18.05
N SER A 138 5.36 -20.34 -18.89
CA SER A 138 6.38 -21.15 -19.58
C SER A 138 7.27 -20.34 -20.51
N GLU A 139 6.72 -19.28 -21.12
CA GLU A 139 7.34 -18.43 -22.14
C GLU A 139 7.95 -17.16 -21.56
N GLN A 140 7.65 -16.80 -20.31
CA GLN A 140 8.24 -15.65 -19.62
C GLN A 140 9.68 -15.93 -19.15
N ARG A 141 10.63 -16.16 -20.06
CA ARG A 141 12.03 -16.49 -19.73
C ARG A 141 13.03 -15.42 -20.16
#